data_AF-A0A958IK94-F1
#
_entry.id   AF-A0A958IK94-F1
#
_cell.length_a   1.000
_cell.length_b   1.000
_cell.length_c   1.000
_cell.angle_alpha   90.00
_cell.angle_beta   90.00
_cell.angle_gamma   90.00
#
_symmetry.space_group_name_H-M   'P 1'
#
loop_
_entity.id
_entity.type
_entity.pdbx_description
1 polymer ?
#
loop_
_entity_poly.entity_id
_entity_poly.type
_entity_poly.pdbx_seq_one_letter_code
_entity_poly.pdbx_strand_id
1 'polypeptide(L)'
;RTRMAIADDGELVVLAPGLMEFGEDKQIDKLIRKYGYLTTPEILKLTEENDDLQKNLSAAAHLIHGSSENRFKITYCPGNLTKEEIESVNFSYADLQKMMKKYDPEKLKDGFNIMPDGEEIFYISNPALGLWAYKERFK
;
A
#
# COMPACT_ATOMS: atom_id res chain seq x y z
N ARG A 1 1.23 6.37 5.33
CA ARG A 1 1.95 6.95 6.49
C ARG A 1 3.39 6.46 6.61
N THR A 2 3.74 5.28 6.10
CA THR A 2 5.11 4.73 6.07
C THR A 2 5.95 5.25 4.90
N ARG A 3 5.32 5.82 3.86
CA ARG A 3 5.95 6.37 2.65
C ARG A 3 7.22 7.19 2.88
N MET A 4 7.29 8.02 3.92
CA MET A 4 8.49 8.85 4.17
C MET A 4 9.68 8.07 4.72
N ALA A 5 9.46 6.88 5.29
CA ALA A 5 10.52 6.04 5.84
C ALA A 5 11.12 5.07 4.80
N ILE A 6 10.55 5.01 3.60
CA ILE A 6 10.97 4.09 2.54
C ILE A 6 11.93 4.84 1.63
N ALA A 7 13.11 4.25 1.43
CA ALA A 7 14.11 4.73 0.48
C ALA A 7 13.62 4.57 -0.96
N ASP A 8 14.20 5.33 -1.88
CA ASP A 8 13.97 5.11 -3.31
C ASP A 8 14.45 3.69 -3.69
N ASP A 9 13.75 3.08 -4.65
CA ASP A 9 13.88 1.66 -5.06
C ASP A 9 13.60 0.64 -3.95
N GLY A 10 13.10 1.07 -2.79
CA GLY A 10 12.64 0.19 -1.72
C GLY A 10 11.35 -0.58 -2.04
N GLU A 11 10.93 -1.43 -1.11
CA GLU A 11 9.66 -2.17 -1.23
C GLU A 11 8.83 -2.08 0.06
N LEU A 12 7.53 -1.84 -0.10
CA LEU A 12 6.53 -1.99 0.93
C LEU A 12 5.68 -3.23 0.63
N VAL A 13 5.75 -4.23 1.49
CA VAL A 13 4.89 -5.41 1.43
C VAL A 13 3.73 -5.27 2.43
N VAL A 14 2.50 -5.44 1.96
CA VAL A 14 1.29 -5.37 2.78
C VAL A 14 0.63 -6.75 2.81
N LEU A 15 0.70 -7.44 3.96
CA LEU A 15 -0.05 -8.66 4.22
C LEU A 15 -1.48 -8.30 4.59
N ALA A 16 -2.43 -8.53 3.68
CA ALA A 16 -3.80 -8.01 3.80
C ALA A 16 -4.87 -9.11 3.63
N PRO A 17 -4.96 -10.08 4.58
CA PRO A 17 -5.91 -11.19 4.50
C PRO A 17 -7.38 -10.72 4.46
N GLY A 18 -7.70 -9.58 5.06
CA GLY A 18 -9.04 -9.01 5.11
C GLY A 18 -9.34 -7.95 4.06
N LEU A 19 -8.45 -7.70 3.09
CA LEU A 19 -8.69 -6.67 2.08
C LEU A 19 -9.80 -7.13 1.12
N MET A 20 -10.83 -6.28 0.98
CA MET A 20 -12.02 -6.53 0.16
C MET A 20 -12.26 -5.42 -0.88
N GLU A 21 -11.94 -4.17 -0.54
CA GLU A 21 -12.18 -2.98 -1.36
C GLU A 21 -11.06 -1.96 -1.10
N PHE A 22 -10.80 -1.05 -2.04
CA PHE A 22 -9.77 -0.02 -1.93
C PHE A 22 -10.28 1.27 -1.29
N GLY A 23 -11.60 1.51 -1.35
CA GLY A 23 -12.27 2.64 -0.71
C GLY A 23 -13.48 2.16 0.09
N GLU A 24 -13.72 2.77 1.25
CA GLU A 24 -14.87 2.44 2.10
C GLU A 24 -16.22 2.80 1.45
N ASP A 25 -16.21 3.84 0.61
CA ASP A 25 -17.35 4.23 -0.21
C ASP A 25 -17.27 3.58 -1.60
N LYS A 26 -18.39 3.00 -2.06
CA LYS A 26 -18.45 2.27 -3.34
C LYS A 26 -18.19 3.14 -4.57
N GLN A 27 -18.48 4.44 -4.50
CA GLN A 27 -18.17 5.36 -5.59
C GLN A 27 -16.66 5.65 -5.63
N ILE A 28 -16.05 5.86 -4.47
CA ILE A 28 -14.59 6.04 -4.36
C ILE A 28 -13.85 4.78 -4.80
N ASP A 29 -14.27 3.59 -4.37
CA ASP A 29 -13.66 2.31 -4.77
C ASP A 29 -13.67 2.13 -6.30
N LYS A 30 -14.81 2.42 -6.95
CA LYS A 30 -14.92 2.40 -8.42
C LYS A 30 -13.95 3.36 -9.11
N LEU A 31 -13.80 4.58 -8.58
CA LEU A 31 -12.86 5.57 -9.12
C LEU A 31 -11.41 5.11 -8.93
N ILE A 32 -11.07 4.53 -7.77
CA ILE A 32 -9.74 3.98 -7.53
C ILE A 32 -9.43 2.87 -8.53
N ARG A 33 -10.37 1.94 -8.76
CA ARG A 33 -10.21 0.86 -9.74
C ARG A 33 -10.11 1.34 -11.18
N LYS A 34 -10.76 2.46 -11.50
CA LYS A 34 -10.75 3.05 -12.84
C LYS A 34 -9.42 3.74 -13.16
N TYR A 35 -8.88 4.51 -12.22
CA TYR A 35 -7.72 5.37 -12.45
C TYR A 35 -6.39 4.79 -11.95
N GLY A 36 -6.45 3.97 -10.90
CA GLY A 36 -5.28 3.45 -10.22
C GLY A 36 -4.47 4.53 -9.51
N TYR A 37 -3.49 4.09 -8.72
CA TYR A 37 -2.57 4.99 -8.02
C TYR A 37 -1.44 5.43 -8.98
N LEU A 38 -1.41 6.73 -9.29
CA LEU A 38 -0.44 7.35 -10.20
C LEU A 38 0.31 8.49 -9.50
N THR A 39 1.27 9.12 -10.17
CA THR A 39 1.97 10.28 -9.60
C THR A 39 1.05 11.48 -9.44
N THR A 40 1.43 12.41 -8.56
CA THR A 40 0.67 13.64 -8.33
C THR A 40 0.38 14.40 -9.63
N PRO A 41 1.36 14.66 -10.52
CA PRO A 41 1.10 15.35 -11.78
C PRO A 41 0.10 14.60 -12.69
N GLU A 42 0.17 13.27 -12.74
CA GLU A 42 -0.74 12.45 -13.54
C GLU A 42 -2.17 12.50 -13.00
N ILE A 43 -2.37 12.40 -11.68
CA ILE A 43 -3.70 12.50 -11.07
C ILE A 43 -4.28 13.91 -11.23
N LEU A 44 -3.46 14.96 -11.11
CA LEU A 44 -3.91 16.34 -11.34
C LEU A 44 -4.40 16.53 -12.78
N LYS A 45 -3.63 16.04 -13.76
CA LYS A 45 -4.02 16.04 -15.17
C LYS A 45 -5.32 15.26 -15.40
N LEU A 46 -5.44 14.06 -14.85
CA LEU A 46 -6.67 13.26 -14.97
C LEU A 46 -7.87 13.97 -14.33
N THR A 47 -7.66 14.68 -13.22
CA THR A 47 -8.70 15.47 -12.57
C THR A 47 -9.13 16.63 -13.47
N GLU A 48 -8.22 17.33 -14.13
CA GLU A 48 -8.56 18.39 -15.09
C GLU A 48 -9.33 17.85 -16.31
N GLU A 49 -8.99 16.64 -16.78
CA GLU A 49 -9.55 16.06 -18.00
C GLU A 49 -10.86 15.27 -17.80
N ASN A 50 -11.24 14.92 -16.57
CA ASN A 50 -12.36 14.00 -16.31
C ASN A 50 -13.36 14.54 -15.27
N ASP A 51 -14.61 14.74 -15.70
CA ASP A 51 -15.75 15.22 -14.90
C ASP A 51 -16.00 14.46 -13.59
N ASP A 52 -15.82 13.13 -13.60
CA ASP A 52 -16.08 12.29 -12.43
C ASP A 52 -15.05 12.52 -11.33
N LEU A 53 -13.77 12.75 -11.65
CA LEU A 53 -12.76 13.17 -10.67
C LEU A 53 -12.98 14.61 -10.19
N GLN A 54 -13.36 15.54 -11.09
CA GLN A 54 -13.69 16.92 -10.69
C GLN A 54 -14.83 16.97 -9.67
N LYS A 55 -15.84 16.11 -9.83
CA LYS A 55 -16.97 15.97 -8.91
C LYS A 55 -16.63 15.18 -7.64
N ASN A 56 -15.46 14.52 -7.58
CA ASN A 56 -15.03 13.65 -6.48
C ASN A 56 -13.57 13.93 -6.08
N LEU A 57 -13.26 15.18 -5.71
CA LEU A 57 -11.90 15.60 -5.33
C LEU A 57 -11.32 14.80 -4.15
N SER A 58 -12.17 14.22 -3.29
CA SER A 58 -11.75 13.30 -2.24
C SER A 58 -11.09 12.03 -2.81
N ALA A 59 -11.60 11.49 -3.92
CA ALA A 59 -11.00 10.34 -4.60
C ALA A 59 -9.66 10.74 -5.24
N ALA A 60 -9.58 11.90 -5.89
CA ALA A 60 -8.32 12.42 -6.42
C ALA A 60 -7.24 12.58 -5.33
N ALA A 61 -7.61 13.15 -4.18
CA ALA A 61 -6.71 13.26 -3.03
C ALA A 61 -6.29 11.88 -2.49
N HIS A 62 -7.21 10.90 -2.46
CA HIS A 62 -6.91 9.54 -2.03
C HIS A 62 -5.87 8.85 -2.95
N LEU A 63 -6.06 8.98 -4.27
CA LEU A 63 -5.13 8.45 -5.27
C LEU A 63 -3.72 9.02 -5.11
N ILE A 64 -3.61 10.32 -4.87
CA ILE A 64 -2.31 10.98 -4.62
C ILE A 64 -1.66 10.46 -3.33
N HIS A 65 -2.43 10.34 -2.25
CA HIS A 65 -1.88 9.93 -0.95
C HIS A 65 -1.49 8.44 -0.90
N GLY A 66 -2.19 7.58 -1.64
CA GLY A 66 -1.87 6.16 -1.75
C GLY A 66 -0.73 5.85 -2.71
N SER A 67 -0.33 6.82 -3.55
CA SER A 67 0.75 6.66 -4.52
C SER A 67 2.13 6.57 -3.87
N SER A 68 3.01 5.77 -4.49
CA SER A 68 4.43 5.75 -4.19
C SER A 68 5.20 6.90 -4.85
N GLU A 69 4.57 7.67 -5.75
CA GLU A 69 5.22 8.61 -6.66
C GLU A 69 6.40 8.00 -7.44
N ASN A 70 6.26 6.73 -7.83
CA ASN A 70 7.31 5.97 -8.53
C ASN A 70 8.63 5.84 -7.76
N ARG A 71 8.64 6.14 -6.45
CA ARG A 71 9.86 6.08 -5.62
C ARG A 71 10.16 4.67 -5.13
N PHE A 72 9.13 3.87 -4.85
CA PHE A 72 9.28 2.53 -4.29
C PHE A 72 8.14 1.64 -4.77
N LYS A 73 8.34 0.33 -4.67
CA LYS A 73 7.35 -0.66 -5.04
C LYS A 73 6.39 -0.94 -3.89
N ILE A 74 5.10 -1.04 -4.18
CA ILE A 74 4.08 -1.46 -3.22
C ILE A 74 3.54 -2.81 -3.66
N THR A 75 3.71 -3.82 -2.82
CA THR A 75 3.26 -5.19 -3.06
C THR A 75 2.15 -5.56 -2.08
N TYR A 76 0.95 -5.76 -2.58
CA TYR A 76 -0.19 -6.25 -1.81
C TYR A 76 -0.28 -7.77 -1.88
N CYS A 77 -0.52 -8.38 -0.71
CA CYS A 77 -0.82 -9.79 -0.56
C CYS A 77 -2.27 -9.93 -0.07
N PRO A 78 -3.28 -9.83 -0.95
CA PRO A 78 -4.68 -9.84 -0.55
C PRO A 78 -5.18 -11.24 -0.21
N GLY A 79 -6.18 -11.33 0.67
CA GLY A 79 -6.93 -12.57 0.90
C GLY A 79 -8.12 -12.78 -0.04
N ASN A 80 -8.75 -11.69 -0.51
CA ASN A 80 -10.02 -11.77 -1.25
C ASN A 80 -10.00 -11.11 -2.63
N LEU A 81 -9.16 -10.07 -2.82
CA LEU A 81 -8.99 -9.44 -4.13
C LEU A 81 -8.11 -10.29 -5.05
N THR A 82 -8.42 -10.29 -6.35
CA THR A 82 -7.64 -11.02 -7.35
C THR A 82 -6.35 -10.28 -7.70
N LYS A 83 -5.45 -10.99 -8.38
CA LYS A 83 -4.22 -10.41 -8.94
C LYS A 83 -4.54 -9.25 -9.88
N GLU A 84 -5.51 -9.43 -10.76
CA GLU A 84 -5.91 -8.46 -11.77
C GLU A 84 -6.45 -7.18 -11.12
N GLU A 85 -7.19 -7.30 -10.02
CA GLU A 85 -7.71 -6.13 -9.28
C GLU A 85 -6.61 -5.34 -8.58
N ILE A 86 -5.59 -6.01 -8.03
CA ILE A 86 -4.44 -5.35 -7.42
C ILE A 86 -3.57 -4.65 -8.49
N GLU A 87 -3.31 -5.34 -9.59
CA GLU A 87 -2.49 -4.81 -10.67
C GLU A 87 -3.19 -3.69 -11.44
N SER A 88 -4.53 -3.71 -11.54
CA SER A 88 -5.29 -2.63 -12.21
C SER A 88 -5.19 -1.29 -11.50
N VAL A 89 -4.80 -1.27 -10.22
CA VAL A 89 -4.58 -0.03 -9.46
C VAL A 89 -3.12 0.38 -9.34
N ASN A 90 -2.23 -0.22 -10.16
CA ASN A 90 -0.78 0.02 -10.19
C ASN A 90 -0.02 -0.44 -8.94
N PHE A 91 -0.56 -1.44 -8.23
CA PHE A 91 0.20 -2.15 -7.21
C PHE A 91 0.71 -3.50 -7.73
N SER A 92 1.76 -4.00 -7.10
CA SER A 92 2.24 -5.37 -7.36
C SER A 92 1.44 -6.36 -6.53
N TYR A 93 1.21 -7.55 -7.09
CA TYR A 93 0.56 -8.65 -6.39
C TYR A 93 1.59 -9.68 -5.91
N ALA A 94 1.36 -10.23 -4.72
CA ALA A 94 2.00 -11.47 -4.28
C ALA A 94 0.99 -12.39 -3.58
N ASP A 95 1.23 -13.70 -3.64
CA ASP A 95 0.36 -14.68 -2.99
C ASP A 95 0.46 -14.60 -1.46
N LEU A 96 -0.68 -14.39 -0.79
CA LEU A 96 -0.75 -14.24 0.66
C LEU A 96 -0.18 -15.44 1.41
N GLN A 97 -0.50 -16.67 1.02
CA GLN A 97 -0.06 -17.87 1.73
C GLN A 97 1.46 -18.06 1.66
N LYS A 98 2.08 -17.77 0.51
CA LYS A 98 3.54 -17.77 0.35
C LYS A 98 4.18 -16.68 1.19
N MET A 99 3.64 -15.46 1.14
CA MET A 99 4.22 -14.31 1.84
C MET A 99 4.06 -14.42 3.36
N MET A 100 2.97 -14.99 3.88
CA MET A 100 2.81 -15.27 5.32
C MET A 100 3.75 -16.36 5.84
N LYS A 101 4.17 -17.30 4.98
CA LYS A 101 5.22 -18.28 5.36
C LYS A 101 6.60 -17.64 5.44
N LYS A 102 6.89 -16.70 4.54
CA LYS A 102 8.16 -15.96 4.53
C LYS A 102 8.19 -14.95 5.69
N TYR A 103 7.19 -14.09 5.77
CA TYR A 103 7.06 -13.01 6.74
C TYR A 103 5.96 -13.33 7.76
N ASP A 104 6.25 -14.29 8.64
CA ASP A 104 5.31 -14.83 9.63
C ASP A 104 5.01 -13.80 10.76
N PRO A 105 3.81 -13.18 10.81
CA PRO A 105 3.49 -12.16 11.80
C PRO A 105 3.54 -12.65 13.25
N GLU A 106 3.39 -13.96 13.50
CA GLU A 106 3.46 -14.51 14.86
C GLU A 106 4.88 -14.61 15.40
N LYS A 107 5.88 -14.57 14.50
CA LYS A 107 7.31 -14.67 14.84
C LYS A 107 8.04 -13.33 14.76
N LEU A 108 7.58 -12.43 13.91
CA LEU A 108 8.20 -11.13 13.71
C LEU A 108 7.95 -10.20 14.90
N LYS A 109 8.94 -9.36 15.19
CA LYS A 109 8.83 -8.30 16.21
C LYS A 109 8.81 -6.94 15.52
N ASP A 110 8.06 -5.99 16.06
CA ASP A 110 8.04 -4.63 15.49
C ASP A 110 9.46 -4.06 15.44
N GLY A 111 9.82 -3.45 14.30
CA GLY A 111 11.17 -2.96 14.03
C GLY A 111 12.00 -3.88 13.12
N PHE A 112 13.33 -3.78 13.22
CA PHE A 112 14.24 -4.52 12.35
C PHE A 112 14.28 -6.02 12.69
N ASN A 113 14.19 -6.87 11.66
CA ASN A 113 14.33 -8.31 11.73
C ASN A 113 15.28 -8.78 10.62
N ILE A 114 16.03 -9.85 10.90
CA ILE A 114 16.83 -10.57 9.89
C ILE A 114 16.12 -11.88 9.58
N MET A 115 15.79 -12.08 8.31
CA MET A 115 15.13 -13.27 7.81
C MET A 115 16.12 -14.44 7.70
N PRO A 116 15.66 -15.70 7.64
CA PRO A 116 16.55 -16.86 7.55
C PRO A 116 17.50 -16.86 6.34
N ASP A 117 17.14 -16.16 5.26
CA ASP A 117 17.95 -15.98 4.04
C ASP A 117 18.92 -14.77 4.12
N GLY A 118 18.95 -14.05 5.25
CA GLY A 118 19.80 -12.88 5.46
C GLY A 118 19.18 -11.55 5.03
N GLU A 119 17.95 -11.54 4.51
CA GLU A 119 17.22 -10.30 4.20
C GLU A 119 16.93 -9.51 5.49
N GLU A 120 17.21 -8.20 5.49
CA GLU A 120 16.83 -7.29 6.57
C GLU A 120 15.50 -6.61 6.24
N ILE A 121 14.54 -6.67 7.17
CA ILE A 121 13.23 -6.04 7.02
C ILE A 121 12.88 -5.19 8.23
N PHE A 122 12.02 -4.17 8.04
CA PHE A 122 11.38 -3.44 9.13
C PHE A 122 9.90 -3.84 9.22
N TYR A 123 9.53 -4.56 10.28
CA TYR A 123 8.18 -5.06 10.48
C TYR A 123 7.32 -4.07 11.28
N ILE A 124 6.05 -3.95 10.86
CA ILE A 124 5.04 -3.12 11.50
C ILE A 124 3.75 -3.94 11.63
N SER A 125 3.43 -4.37 12.85
CA SER A 125 2.24 -5.15 13.18
C SER A 125 0.94 -4.35 13.06
N ASN A 126 0.99 -3.04 13.36
CA ASN A 126 -0.17 -2.15 13.31
C ASN A 126 0.15 -0.85 12.55
N PRO A 127 -0.07 -0.82 11.22
CA PRO A 127 0.28 0.34 10.39
C PRO A 127 -0.58 1.58 10.66
N ALA A 128 -1.75 1.43 11.29
CA ALA A 128 -2.65 2.55 11.61
C ALA A 128 -2.07 3.48 12.68
N LEU A 129 -1.23 2.95 13.59
CA LEU A 129 -0.59 3.74 14.64
C LEU A 129 0.50 4.69 14.10
N GLY A 130 0.95 4.47 12.86
CA GLY A 130 2.02 5.25 12.22
C GLY A 130 3.40 5.01 12.84
N LEU A 131 4.44 5.44 12.13
CA LEU A 131 5.84 5.35 12.59
C LEU A 131 6.23 6.45 13.59
N TRP A 132 5.27 7.32 13.98
CA TRP A 132 5.46 8.34 15.01
C TRP A 132 5.33 7.70 16.40
N ALA A 133 6.22 6.78 16.71
CA ALA A 133 6.30 6.12 18.00
C ALA A 133 7.67 6.38 18.64
N TYR A 134 7.65 6.58 19.96
CA TYR A 134 8.86 6.75 20.76
C TYR A 134 9.78 5.53 20.60
N LYS A 135 11.09 5.74 20.39
CA LYS A 135 12.07 4.69 20.06
C LYS A 135 12.03 3.48 21.00
N GLU A 136 11.67 3.66 22.27
CA GLU A 136 11.57 2.55 23.24
C GLU A 136 10.38 1.61 23.01
N ARG A 137 9.40 1.96 22.17
CA ARG A 137 8.32 1.04 21.77
C ARG A 137 8.78 -0.08 20.83
N PHE A 138 9.99 0.04 20.26
CA PHE A 138 10.57 -0.92 19.30
C PHE A 138 11.76 -1.68 19.91
N LYS A 139 11.89 -1.71 21.24
CA LYS A 139 12.92 -2.45 21.98
C LYS A 139 12.34 -3.68 22.64
#